data_AF-A0A5E4JM25-F1
#
_entry.id   AF-A0A5E4JM25-F1
#
_cell.length_a   1.000
_cell.length_b   1.000
_cell.length_c   1.000
_cell.angle_alpha   90.00
_cell.angle_beta   90.00
_cell.angle_gamma   90.00
#
_symmetry.space_group_name_H-M   'P 1'
#
loop_
_entity.id
_entity.type
_entity.pdbx_description
1 polymer ?
#
loop_
_entity_poly.entity_id
_entity_poly.type
_entity_poly.pdbx_seq_one_letter_code
_entity_poly.pdbx_strand_id
1 'polypeptide(L)'
;MENWHIKIDHGEALDSKKQLLSSELNLLHLLRHMKNYSILRKKETAINNKIKLNISSLRQKLTLLKSTLPKGAAPKIESRIKKVEVKLKTEEKNDFQNELDEIKAKLAKLG
;
A
#
# COMPACT_ATOMS: atom_id res chain seq x y z
N MET A 1 47.18 29.87 4.91
CA MET A 1 46.45 28.72 4.35
C MET A 1 47.08 28.43 3.00
N GLU A 2 47.73 27.28 2.86
CA GLU A 2 48.27 26.84 1.57
C GLU A 2 47.11 26.46 0.64
N ASN A 3 47.09 27.02 -0.57
CA ASN A 3 46.14 26.66 -1.61
C ASN A 3 46.70 25.49 -2.41
N TRP A 4 46.14 24.30 -2.22
CA TRP A 4 46.45 23.13 -3.06
C TRP A 4 45.72 23.28 -4.39
N HIS A 5 46.44 23.67 -5.44
CA HIS A 5 45.93 23.68 -6.81
C HIS A 5 46.09 22.29 -7.43
N ILE A 6 45.03 21.48 -7.37
CA ILE A 6 44.97 20.18 -8.05
C ILE A 6 44.78 20.47 -9.55
N LYS A 7 45.83 20.21 -10.34
CA LYS A 7 45.71 20.19 -11.81
C LYS A 7 44.95 18.92 -12.19
N ILE A 8 43.68 19.07 -12.54
CA ILE A 8 42.87 17.98 -13.08
C ILE A 8 43.41 17.64 -14.46
N ASP A 9 43.75 16.37 -14.69
CA ASP A 9 44.20 15.92 -16.01
C ASP A 9 43.05 15.99 -17.02
N HIS A 10 43.34 16.18 -18.31
CA HIS A 10 42.31 16.33 -19.33
C HIS A 10 41.40 15.10 -19.41
N GLY A 11 41.94 13.89 -19.18
CA GLY A 11 41.17 12.65 -19.10
C GLY A 11 40.18 12.66 -17.94
N GLU A 12 40.62 13.04 -16.75
CA GLU A 12 39.77 13.15 -15.54
C GLU A 12 38.67 14.21 -15.71
N ALA A 13 38.98 15.32 -16.37
CA ALA A 13 38.00 16.36 -16.69
C ALA A 13 36.94 15.89 -17.69
N LEU A 14 37.30 15.01 -18.62
CA LEU A 14 36.38 14.44 -19.60
C LEU A 14 35.48 13.38 -18.97
N ASP A 15 36.06 12.51 -18.13
CA ASP A 15 35.31 11.47 -17.42
C ASP A 15 34.35 12.07 -16.39
N SER A 16 34.77 13.10 -15.65
CA SER A 16 33.88 13.79 -14.70
C SER A 16 32.69 14.45 -15.41
N LYS A 17 32.90 15.06 -16.59
CA LYS A 17 31.79 15.57 -17.44
C LYS A 17 30.86 14.45 -17.90
N LYS A 18 31.41 13.31 -18.31
CA LYS A 18 30.61 12.15 -18.74
C LYS A 18 29.76 11.59 -17.61
N GLN A 19 30.31 11.51 -16.40
CA GLN A 19 29.60 11.09 -15.19
C GLN A 19 28.50 12.09 -14.79
N LEU A 20 28.78 13.39 -14.92
CA LEU A 20 27.78 14.42 -14.66
C LEU A 20 26.60 14.30 -15.63
N LEU A 21 26.87 14.20 -16.93
CA LEU A 21 25.82 14.03 -17.95
C LEU A 21 25.03 12.72 -17.77
N SER A 22 25.68 11.62 -17.38
CA SER A 22 24.97 10.37 -17.11
C SER A 22 24.08 10.46 -15.88
N SER A 23 24.51 11.19 -14.84
CA SER A 23 23.69 11.47 -13.67
C SER A 23 22.46 12.32 -14.01
N GLU A 24 22.61 13.33 -14.85
CA GLU A 24 21.51 14.16 -15.34
C GLU A 24 20.49 13.34 -16.14
N LEU A 25 20.97 12.46 -17.02
CA LEU A 25 20.12 11.54 -17.78
C LEU A 25 19.33 10.63 -16.84
N ASN A 26 19.97 10.06 -15.82
CA ASN A 26 19.31 9.20 -14.84
C ASN A 26 18.25 9.97 -14.04
N LEU A 27 18.53 11.21 -13.66
CA LEU A 27 17.55 12.07 -12.98
C LEU A 27 16.33 12.36 -13.87
N LEU A 28 16.55 12.63 -15.16
CA LEU A 28 15.45 12.82 -16.12
C LEU A 28 14.60 11.56 -16.27
N HIS A 29 15.22 10.38 -16.32
CA HIS A 29 14.51 9.11 -16.33
C HIS A 29 13.68 8.90 -15.06
N LEU A 30 14.25 9.15 -13.87
CA LEU A 30 13.55 9.05 -12.60
C LEU A 30 12.34 10.00 -12.55
N LEU A 31 12.50 11.26 -12.97
CA LEU A 31 11.41 12.22 -13.04
C LEU A 31 10.28 11.74 -13.96
N ARG A 32 10.60 11.11 -15.09
CA ARG A 32 9.60 10.51 -15.98
C ARG A 32 8.84 9.38 -15.29
N HIS A 33 9.55 8.48 -14.59
CA HIS A 33 8.92 7.39 -13.84
C HIS A 33 8.03 7.91 -12.71
N MET A 34 8.48 8.92 -11.96
CA MET A 34 7.66 9.55 -10.90
C MET A 34 6.39 10.17 -11.45
N LYS A 35 6.47 10.88 -12.59
CA LYS A 35 5.29 11.44 -13.25
C LYS A 35 4.30 10.35 -13.65
N ASN A 36 4.77 9.28 -14.28
CA ASN A 36 3.94 8.14 -14.66
C ASN A 36 3.28 7.47 -13.44
N TYR A 37 4.05 7.25 -12.38
CA TYR A 37 3.54 6.70 -11.12
C TYR A 37 2.43 7.58 -10.54
N SER A 38 2.62 8.91 -10.51
CA SER A 38 1.60 9.84 -10.00
C SER A 38 0.28 9.74 -10.76
N ILE A 39 0.33 9.55 -12.08
CA ILE A 39 -0.87 9.40 -12.92
C ILE A 39 -1.56 8.07 -12.61
N LEU A 40 -0.80 6.98 -12.53
CA LEU A 40 -1.33 5.66 -12.19
C LEU A 40 -1.96 5.67 -10.79
N ARG A 41 -1.30 6.29 -9.81
CA ARG A 41 -1.82 6.41 -8.45
C ARG A 41 -3.12 7.18 -8.38
N LYS A 42 -3.26 8.27 -9.15
CA LYS A 42 -4.53 9.01 -9.26
C LYS A 42 -5.64 8.14 -9.86
N LYS A 43 -5.35 7.38 -10.93
CA LYS A 43 -6.31 6.45 -11.54
C LYS A 43 -6.75 5.36 -10.56
N GLU A 44 -5.80 4.74 -9.87
CA GLU A 44 -6.04 3.73 -8.84
C GLU A 44 -6.96 4.28 -7.75
N THR A 45 -6.66 5.47 -7.23
CA THR A 45 -7.46 6.10 -6.17
C THR A 45 -8.89 6.38 -6.63
N ALA A 46 -9.07 6.85 -7.87
CA ALA A 46 -10.39 7.07 -8.44
C ALA A 46 -11.20 5.76 -8.58
N ILE A 47 -10.55 4.69 -9.04
CA ILE A 47 -11.18 3.36 -9.16
C ILE A 47 -11.56 2.82 -7.80
N ASN A 48 -10.67 2.89 -6.80
CA ASN A 48 -10.94 2.43 -5.43
C ASN A 48 -12.13 3.17 -4.81
N ASN A 49 -12.22 4.49 -5.01
CA ASN A 49 -13.36 5.28 -4.56
C ASN A 49 -14.66 4.85 -5.24
N LYS A 50 -14.63 4.62 -6.56
CA LYS A 50 -15.78 4.13 -7.31
C LYS A 50 -16.25 2.77 -6.81
N ILE A 51 -15.33 1.84 -6.57
CA ILE A 51 -15.64 0.51 -6.02
C ILE A 51 -16.27 0.64 -4.63
N LYS A 52 -15.68 1.47 -3.76
CA LYS A 52 -16.20 1.71 -2.41
C LYS A 52 -17.65 2.23 -2.43
N LEU A 53 -17.93 3.20 -3.29
CA LEU A 53 -19.28 3.75 -3.47
C LEU A 53 -20.25 2.68 -3.99
N ASN A 54 -19.84 1.92 -5.01
CA ASN A 54 -20.66 0.84 -5.56
C ASN A 54 -20.98 -0.24 -4.51
N ILE A 55 -20.00 -0.69 -3.74
CA ILE A 55 -20.20 -1.66 -2.64
C ILE A 55 -21.15 -1.09 -1.59
N SER A 56 -20.97 0.18 -1.21
CA SER A 56 -21.87 0.83 -0.24
C SER A 56 -23.31 0.86 -0.76
N SER A 57 -23.51 1.25 -2.02
CA SER A 57 -24.84 1.28 -2.65
C SER A 57 -25.46 -0.12 -2.75
N LEU A 58 -24.66 -1.15 -3.06
CA LEU A 58 -25.11 -2.53 -3.15
C LEU A 58 -25.54 -3.05 -1.78
N ARG A 59 -24.76 -2.76 -0.73
CA ARG A 59 -25.13 -3.09 0.65
C ARG A 59 -26.44 -2.44 1.05
N GLN A 60 -26.65 -1.17 0.73
CA GLN A 60 -27.91 -0.48 1.02
C GLN A 60 -29.08 -1.14 0.29
N LYS A 61 -28.94 -1.42 -1.01
CA LYS A 61 -29.97 -2.13 -1.79
C LYS A 61 -30.27 -3.51 -1.23
N LEU A 62 -29.25 -4.25 -0.81
CA LEU A 62 -29.40 -5.59 -0.24
C LEU A 62 -30.06 -5.56 1.15
N THR A 63 -29.76 -4.55 1.97
CA THR A 63 -30.44 -4.32 3.25
C THR A 63 -31.91 -3.96 3.04
N LEU A 64 -32.20 -3.08 2.08
CA LEU A 64 -33.59 -2.74 1.71
C LEU A 64 -34.33 -3.98 1.22
N LEU A 65 -33.73 -4.75 0.31
CA LEU A 65 -34.29 -6.00 -0.20
C LEU A 65 -34.61 -6.98 0.95
N LYS A 66 -33.66 -7.20 1.86
CA LYS A 66 -33.88 -8.02 3.07
C LYS A 66 -35.04 -7.53 3.94
N SER A 67 -35.24 -6.21 4.03
CA SER A 67 -36.32 -5.62 4.81
C SER A 67 -37.68 -5.68 4.13
N THR A 68 -37.72 -5.64 2.79
CA THR A 68 -38.95 -5.67 1.99
C THR A 68 -39.43 -7.09 1.69
N LEU A 69 -38.55 -8.08 1.78
CA LEU A 69 -38.94 -9.48 1.60
C LEU A 69 -39.85 -9.93 2.75
N PRO A 70 -40.97 -10.63 2.47
CA PRO A 70 -41.79 -11.22 3.49
C PRO A 70 -40.93 -12.15 4.35
N LYS A 71 -40.94 -11.94 5.67
CA LYS A 71 -40.29 -12.84 6.62
C LYS A 71 -41.13 -14.12 6.74
N GLY A 72 -41.14 -14.94 5.69
CA GLY A 72 -41.55 -16.34 5.81
C GLY A 72 -40.70 -17.00 6.89
N ALA A 73 -41.27 -17.94 7.65
CA ALA A 73 -40.63 -18.62 8.77
C ALA A 73 -39.28 -19.25 8.36
N ALA A 74 -38.22 -18.46 8.37
CA ALA A 74 -36.90 -18.90 8.00
C ALA A 74 -36.34 -19.69 9.19
N PRO A 75 -35.88 -20.94 8.99
CA PRO A 75 -35.27 -21.72 10.05
C PRO A 75 -34.05 -20.98 10.61
N LYS A 76 -33.72 -21.22 11.88
CA LYS A 76 -32.71 -20.58 12.75
C LYS A 76 -31.26 -20.58 12.19
N ILE A 77 -31.02 -20.08 10.98
CA ILE A 77 -29.72 -20.07 10.29
C ILE A 77 -28.90 -18.83 10.72
N GLU A 78 -29.56 -17.72 11.05
CA GLU A 78 -28.90 -16.46 11.43
C GLU A 78 -28.02 -16.57 12.70
N SER A 79 -28.36 -17.48 13.62
CA SER A 79 -27.60 -17.69 14.85
C SER A 79 -26.31 -18.48 14.64
N ARG A 80 -26.22 -19.29 13.58
CA ARG A 80 -24.99 -20.00 13.18
C ARG A 80 -23.99 -19.06 12.49
N ILE A 81 -24.46 -18.20 11.60
CA ILE A 81 -23.59 -17.28 10.84
C ILE A 81 -22.90 -16.28 11.77
N LYS A 82 -23.63 -15.70 12.73
CA LYS A 82 -23.03 -14.79 13.73
C LYS A 82 -21.95 -15.44 14.58
N LYS A 83 -22.09 -16.72 14.95
CA LYS A 83 -21.06 -17.46 15.70
C LYS A 83 -19.79 -17.72 14.89
N VAL A 84 -19.93 -17.95 13.59
CA VAL A 84 -18.78 -18.14 12.68
C VAL A 84 -18.03 -16.83 12.43
N GLU A 85 -18.75 -15.72 12.21
CA GLU A 85 -18.13 -14.39 12.04
C GLU A 85 -17.37 -13.92 13.29
N VAL A 86 -17.86 -14.24 14.49
CA VAL A 86 -17.17 -13.90 15.74
C VAL A 86 -15.90 -14.74 15.93
N LYS A 87 -15.93 -16.03 15.57
CA LYS A 87 -14.73 -16.90 15.63
C LYS A 87 -13.62 -16.42 14.69
N LEU A 88 -13.95 -16.14 13.43
CA LEU A 88 -12.98 -15.68 12.43
C LEU A 88 -12.28 -14.36 12.84
N LYS A 89 -13.04 -13.40 13.39
CA LYS A 89 -12.46 -12.13 13.88
C LYS A 89 -11.57 -12.29 15.13
N THR A 90 -11.75 -13.36 15.88
CA THR A 90 -10.94 -13.64 17.07
C THR A 90 -9.62 -14.32 16.68
N GLU A 91 -9.66 -15.19 15.67
CA GLU A 91 -8.47 -15.84 15.10
C GLU A 91 -7.54 -14.81 14.43
N GLU A 92 -8.06 -13.92 13.57
CA GLU A 92 -7.23 -12.88 12.93
C GLU A 92 -6.55 -11.94 13.94
N LYS A 93 -7.22 -11.59 15.05
CA LYS A 93 -6.62 -10.76 16.10
C LYS A 93 -5.47 -11.45 16.83
N ASN A 94 -5.58 -12.77 17.04
CA ASN A 94 -4.54 -13.53 17.70
C ASN A 94 -3.30 -13.66 16.80
N ASP A 95 -3.49 -13.83 15.49
CA ASP A 95 -2.38 -13.91 14.54
C ASP A 95 -1.56 -12.61 14.49
N PHE A 96 -2.21 -11.44 14.41
CA PHE A 96 -1.51 -10.15 14.47
C PHE A 96 -0.76 -9.94 15.79
N GLN A 97 -1.33 -10.38 16.91
CA GLN A 97 -0.68 -10.24 18.22
C GLN A 97 0.56 -11.14 18.30
N ASN A 98 0.47 -12.37 17.78
CA ASN A 98 1.59 -13.31 17.71
C ASN A 98 2.73 -12.77 16.84
N GLU A 99 2.42 -12.23 15.65
CA GLU A 99 3.43 -11.61 14.77
C GLU A 99 4.11 -10.41 15.44
N LEU A 100 3.34 -9.58 16.16
CA LEU A 100 3.85 -8.39 16.82
C LEU A 100 4.76 -8.74 18.01
N ASP A 101 4.42 -9.80 18.74
CA ASP A 101 5.24 -10.29 19.84
C ASP A 101 6.51 -11.02 19.33
N GLU A 102 6.44 -11.69 18.17
CA GLU A 102 7.64 -12.19 17.47
C GLU A 102 8.58 -11.06 17.04
N ILE A 103 8.04 -9.97 16.49
CA ILE A 103 8.84 -8.80 16.06
C ILE A 103 9.51 -8.17 17.28
N LYS A 104 8.80 -8.00 18.40
CA LYS A 104 9.40 -7.51 19.66
C LYS A 104 10.50 -8.42 20.17
N ALA A 105 10.31 -9.75 20.12
CA ALA A 105 11.32 -10.71 20.54
C ALA A 105 12.57 -10.69 19.65
N LYS A 106 12.41 -10.48 18.34
CA LYS A 106 13.52 -10.32 17.38
C LYS A 106 14.29 -9.02 17.64
N LEU A 107 13.59 -7.92 17.93
CA LEU A 107 14.22 -6.65 18.29
C LEU A 107 14.98 -6.71 19.61
N ALA A 108 14.44 -7.40 20.63
CA ALA A 108 15.09 -7.56 21.93
C ALA A 108 16.38 -8.40 21.91
N LYS A 109 16.64 -9.16 20.82
CA LYS A 109 17.89 -9.91 20.62
C LYS A 109 18.96 -9.09 19.87
N LEU A 110 18.57 -7.96 19.30
CA LEU A 110 19.43 -7.09 18.48
C LEU A 110 19.87 -5.82 19.22
N GLY A 111 19.36 -5.60 20.45
CA GLY A 111 19.81 -4.57 21.39
C GLY A 111 20.39 -5.22 22.64
#